data_AF-A0A7W2TAR6-F1
#
_entry.id   AF-A0A7W2TAR6-F1
#
_cell.length_a   1.000
_cell.length_b   1.000
_cell.length_c   1.000
_cell.angle_alpha   90.00
_cell.angle_beta   90.00
_cell.angle_gamma   90.00
#
_symmetry.space_group_name_H-M   'P 1'
#
loop_
_entity.id
_entity.type
_entity.pdbx_description
1 polymer ?
#
loop_
_entity_poly.entity_id
_entity_poly.type
_entity_poly.pdbx_seq_one_letter_code
_entity_poly.pdbx_strand_id
1 'polypeptide(L)'
;MTYSGGDSSLFESISNDIVEKGYSIRPYALPEELTHLLLNHIIELPTEKFKRAGIGRAKDHMINNFIRTDEISWITSNNQASCAWITWTESLQAYLNRRLFLGLFSFESHFAHYAKGDFYKKHKDAFKGEGNRVLSVVVYLNQHWSADDGGELVIYDKKIPASAVVDNSKIKVLPSFGTIVVFLSEEFPHEVLPAKRDRYSIAGWFRLNNSIDNNIDPPN
;
A
#
# COMPACT_ATOMS: atom_id res chain seq x y z
N MET A 1 14.84 -19.65 -0.58
CA MET A 1 13.54 -19.35 -1.20
C MET A 1 13.71 -19.41 -2.70
N THR A 2 12.97 -20.31 -3.36
CA THR A 2 12.91 -20.39 -4.81
C THR A 2 11.78 -19.47 -5.27
N TYR A 3 12.13 -18.33 -5.88
CA TYR A 3 11.15 -17.45 -6.49
C TYR A 3 10.53 -18.15 -7.70
N SER A 4 9.23 -17.95 -7.94
CA SER A 4 8.71 -18.21 -9.27
C SER A 4 9.45 -17.29 -10.26
N GLY A 5 9.73 -17.75 -11.48
CA GLY A 5 10.48 -16.95 -12.46
C GLY A 5 9.83 -15.58 -12.76
N GLY A 6 8.50 -15.50 -12.65
CA GLY A 6 7.72 -14.27 -12.86
C GLY A 6 7.85 -13.26 -11.72
N ASP A 7 7.91 -13.70 -10.46
CA ASP A 7 8.07 -12.78 -9.33
C ASP A 7 9.45 -12.10 -9.33
N SER A 8 10.49 -12.81 -9.77
CA SER A 8 11.85 -12.26 -9.76
C SER A 8 12.01 -11.05 -10.68
N SER A 9 11.43 -11.06 -11.88
CA SER A 9 11.51 -9.93 -12.82
C SER A 9 10.67 -8.74 -12.37
N LEU A 10 9.52 -9.01 -11.75
CA LEU A 10 8.69 -8.00 -11.11
C LEU A 10 9.44 -7.31 -9.97
N PHE A 11 10.05 -8.08 -9.06
CA PHE A 11 10.80 -7.53 -7.92
C PHE A 11 12.02 -6.73 -8.38
N GLU A 12 12.71 -7.19 -9.43
CA GLU A 12 13.80 -6.43 -10.04
C GLU A 12 13.30 -5.07 -10.54
N SER A 13 12.20 -5.08 -11.30
CA SER A 13 11.57 -3.87 -11.84
C SER A 13 11.15 -2.91 -10.73
N ILE A 14 10.52 -3.41 -9.66
CA ILE A 14 10.19 -2.60 -8.49
C ILE A 14 11.44 -2.00 -7.86
N SER A 15 12.50 -2.80 -7.68
CA SER A 15 13.74 -2.35 -7.05
C SER A 15 14.45 -1.26 -7.85
N ASN A 16 14.51 -1.38 -9.17
CA ASN A 16 15.14 -0.40 -10.05
C ASN A 16 14.37 0.94 -10.01
N ASP A 17 13.05 0.88 -10.08
CA ASP A 17 12.18 2.07 -9.97
C ASP A 17 12.32 2.77 -8.62
N ILE A 18 12.39 2.01 -7.51
CA ILE A 18 12.63 2.60 -6.17
C ILE A 18 13.96 3.35 -6.14
N VAL A 19 15.02 2.81 -6.74
CA VAL A 19 16.34 3.47 -6.79
C VAL A 19 16.31 4.71 -7.68
N GLU A 20 15.69 4.63 -8.85
CA GLU A 20 15.73 5.69 -9.86
C GLU A 20 14.86 6.89 -9.46
N LYS A 21 13.64 6.62 -9.00
CA LYS A 21 12.63 7.68 -8.77
C LYS A 21 11.96 7.63 -7.40
N GLY A 22 12.15 6.58 -6.59
CA GLY A 22 11.60 6.46 -5.24
C GLY A 22 10.19 5.87 -5.17
N TYR A 23 9.59 5.53 -6.31
CA TYR A 23 8.31 4.84 -6.42
C TYR A 23 8.28 3.93 -7.64
N SER A 24 7.43 2.91 -7.63
CA SER A 24 7.19 1.96 -8.71
C SER A 24 5.68 1.78 -8.87
N ILE A 25 5.18 1.84 -10.11
CA ILE A 25 3.79 1.56 -10.46
C ILE A 25 3.81 0.44 -11.49
N ARG A 26 3.20 -0.70 -11.16
CA ARG A 26 3.18 -1.91 -11.98
C ARG A 26 1.73 -2.33 -12.21
N PRO A 27 1.09 -1.88 -13.31
CA PRO A 27 -0.26 -2.30 -13.67
C PRO A 27 -0.32 -3.80 -13.92
N TYR A 28 -1.39 -4.47 -13.46
CA TYR A 28 -1.66 -5.89 -13.71
C TYR A 28 -0.48 -6.82 -13.36
N ALA A 29 0.21 -6.52 -12.27
CA ALA A 29 1.51 -7.13 -11.97
C ALA A 29 1.48 -8.14 -10.82
N LEU A 30 0.51 -8.04 -9.90
CA LEU A 30 0.36 -9.07 -8.87
C LEU A 30 0.00 -10.41 -9.53
N PRO A 31 0.59 -11.55 -9.10
CA PRO A 31 0.23 -12.85 -9.66
C PRO A 31 -1.29 -13.04 -9.70
N GLU A 32 -1.81 -13.49 -10.84
CA GLU A 32 -3.25 -13.53 -11.11
C GLU A 32 -3.99 -14.38 -10.08
N GLU A 33 -3.48 -15.58 -9.79
CA GLU A 33 -4.03 -16.49 -8.76
C GLU A 33 -4.11 -15.81 -7.38
N LEU A 34 -3.05 -15.12 -6.97
CA LEU A 34 -3.03 -14.39 -5.70
C LEU A 34 -4.04 -13.24 -5.71
N THR A 35 -4.13 -12.51 -6.82
CA THR A 35 -5.06 -11.37 -6.95
C THR A 35 -6.51 -11.82 -6.82
N HIS A 36 -6.88 -12.93 -7.47
CA HIS A 36 -8.22 -13.51 -7.35
C HIS A 36 -8.51 -14.03 -5.95
N LEU A 37 -7.54 -14.72 -5.33
CA LEU A 37 -7.68 -15.23 -3.98
C LEU A 37 -7.94 -14.09 -2.97
N LEU A 38 -7.24 -12.97 -3.11
CA LEU A 38 -7.42 -11.78 -2.28
C LEU A 38 -8.75 -11.07 -2.54
N LEU A 39 -9.17 -10.97 -3.81
CA LEU A 39 -10.46 -10.38 -4.17
C LEU A 39 -11.63 -11.18 -3.59
N ASN A 40 -11.62 -12.50 -3.75
CA ASN A 40 -12.68 -13.36 -3.21
C ASN A 40 -12.75 -13.20 -1.69
N HIS A 41 -11.60 -13.19 -1.02
CA HIS A 41 -11.56 -13.04 0.42
C HIS A 41 -12.10 -11.69 0.91
N ILE A 42 -11.74 -10.57 0.27
CA ILE A 42 -12.22 -9.24 0.69
C ILE A 42 -13.72 -9.04 0.44
N ILE A 43 -14.28 -9.65 -0.61
CA ILE A 43 -15.73 -9.58 -0.89
C ILE A 43 -16.52 -10.43 0.10
N GLU A 44 -15.99 -11.58 0.51
CA GLU A 44 -16.64 -12.48 1.47
C GLU A 44 -16.42 -12.08 2.94
N LEU A 45 -15.50 -11.14 3.20
CA LEU A 45 -15.21 -10.65 4.54
C LEU A 45 -16.45 -9.96 5.14
N PRO A 46 -16.96 -10.43 6.30
CA PRO A 46 -18.12 -9.82 6.92
C PRO A 46 -17.88 -8.36 7.29
N THR A 47 -18.89 -7.50 7.12
CA THR A 47 -18.78 -6.05 7.38
C THR A 47 -18.33 -5.74 8.82
N GLU A 48 -18.67 -6.57 9.80
CA GLU A 48 -18.24 -6.39 11.20
C GLU A 48 -16.74 -6.59 11.43
N LYS A 49 -16.03 -7.20 10.47
CA LYS A 49 -14.56 -7.30 10.49
C LYS A 49 -13.91 -5.99 10.04
N PHE A 50 -14.62 -5.18 9.27
CA PHE A 50 -14.18 -3.86 8.87
C PHE A 50 -14.41 -2.85 10.00
N LYS A 51 -13.40 -2.01 10.21
CA LYS A 51 -13.46 -0.91 11.19
C LYS A 51 -13.14 0.38 10.48
N ARG A 52 -13.83 1.47 10.86
CA ARG A 52 -13.50 2.81 10.39
C ARG A 52 -12.04 3.11 10.66
N ALA A 53 -11.34 3.52 9.62
CA ALA A 53 -9.92 3.78 9.70
C ALA A 53 -9.65 5.09 10.46
N GLY A 54 -8.67 5.07 11.35
CA GLY A 54 -8.23 6.27 12.05
C GLY A 54 -6.94 6.87 11.49
N ILE A 55 -6.57 8.00 12.09
CA ILE A 55 -5.31 8.71 11.90
C ILE A 55 -4.54 8.72 13.23
N GLY A 56 -3.21 8.89 13.18
CA GLY A 56 -2.38 8.93 14.39
C GLY A 56 -1.94 7.53 14.88
N ARG A 57 -1.15 7.49 15.96
CA ARG A 57 -0.59 6.26 16.53
C ARG A 57 -0.95 6.12 18.00
N ALA A 58 -1.10 4.87 18.45
CA ALA A 58 -1.32 4.51 19.86
C ALA A 58 -2.37 5.40 20.56
N LYS A 59 -1.95 6.22 21.53
CA LYS A 59 -2.84 7.07 22.34
C LYS A 59 -3.44 8.24 21.56
N ASP A 60 -2.83 8.62 20.44
CA ASP A 60 -3.30 9.70 19.57
C ASP A 60 -4.12 9.18 18.38
N HIS A 61 -4.53 7.90 18.42
CA HIS A 61 -5.39 7.34 17.39
C HIS A 61 -6.79 7.94 17.47
N MET A 62 -7.20 8.64 16.41
CA MET A 62 -8.51 9.29 16.32
C MET A 62 -9.19 8.94 15.00
N ILE A 63 -10.50 8.72 15.05
CA ILE A 63 -11.32 8.61 13.83
C ILE A 63 -11.67 10.03 13.40
N ASN A 64 -11.20 10.43 12.22
CA ASN A 64 -11.48 11.74 11.65
C ASN A 64 -12.03 11.61 10.23
N ASN A 65 -13.36 11.60 10.12
CA ASN A 65 -14.09 11.49 8.84
C ASN A 65 -13.85 12.68 7.90
N PHE A 66 -13.24 13.79 8.37
CA PHE A 66 -12.83 14.88 7.48
C PHE A 66 -11.48 14.61 6.79
N ILE A 67 -10.73 13.58 7.21
CA ILE A 67 -9.41 13.24 6.65
C ILE A 67 -9.48 11.97 5.83
N ARG A 68 -10.08 10.91 6.38
CA ARG A 68 -10.29 9.64 5.68
C ARG A 68 -11.62 9.04 6.08
N THR A 69 -12.25 8.35 5.13
CA THR A 69 -13.58 7.75 5.35
C THR A 69 -13.64 6.29 4.96
N ASP A 70 -12.50 5.62 4.76
CA ASP A 70 -12.45 4.19 4.47
C ASP A 70 -12.59 3.31 5.70
N GLU A 71 -12.89 2.05 5.44
CA GLU A 71 -12.91 0.98 6.42
C GLU A 71 -11.78 -0.01 6.15
N ILE A 72 -11.18 -0.53 7.21
CA ILE A 72 -10.02 -1.43 7.13
C ILE A 72 -10.22 -2.71 7.92
N SER A 73 -9.60 -3.78 7.44
CA SER A 73 -9.48 -5.05 8.15
C SER A 73 -8.03 -5.53 8.07
N TRP A 74 -7.35 -5.58 9.23
CA TRP A 74 -5.94 -6.01 9.31
C TRP A 74 -5.78 -7.45 8.84
N ILE A 75 -4.74 -7.69 8.04
CA ILE A 75 -4.43 -9.01 7.51
C ILE A 75 -3.58 -9.76 8.52
N THR A 76 -4.07 -10.92 8.94
CA THR A 76 -3.36 -11.88 9.79
C THR A 76 -3.40 -13.26 9.13
N SER A 77 -2.45 -14.13 9.47
CA SER A 77 -2.31 -15.48 8.89
C SER A 77 -3.40 -16.44 9.40
N ASN A 78 -4.64 -16.21 8.98
CA ASN A 78 -5.82 -16.94 9.45
C ASN A 78 -6.59 -17.65 8.34
N ASN A 79 -6.24 -17.41 7.07
CA ASN A 79 -6.88 -18.03 5.91
C ASN A 79 -5.90 -18.11 4.73
N GLN A 80 -6.28 -18.86 3.69
CA GLN A 80 -5.44 -19.12 2.52
C GLN A 80 -5.00 -17.84 1.81
N ALA A 81 -5.89 -16.87 1.61
CA ALA A 81 -5.59 -15.60 0.95
C ALA A 81 -4.56 -14.79 1.74
N SER A 82 -4.79 -14.63 3.04
CA SER A 82 -3.86 -13.92 3.92
C SER A 82 -2.50 -14.60 3.99
N CYS A 83 -2.45 -15.93 4.07
CA CYS A 83 -1.18 -16.67 4.07
C CYS A 83 -0.41 -16.48 2.76
N ALA A 84 -1.10 -16.60 1.61
CA ALA A 84 -0.47 -16.40 0.30
C ALA A 84 0.05 -14.96 0.13
N TRP A 85 -0.70 -13.96 0.60
CA TRP A 85 -0.26 -12.57 0.63
C TRP A 85 0.98 -12.37 1.48
N ILE A 86 0.99 -12.90 2.72
CA ILE A 86 2.14 -12.81 3.62
C ILE A 86 3.37 -13.41 2.97
N THR A 87 3.29 -14.64 2.44
CA THR A 87 4.40 -15.30 1.74
C THR A 87 4.92 -14.50 0.54
N TRP A 88 4.04 -13.89 -0.25
CA TRP A 88 4.44 -13.04 -1.38
C TRP A 88 5.19 -11.78 -0.89
N THR A 89 4.69 -11.12 0.16
CA THR A 89 5.33 -9.93 0.73
C THR A 89 6.66 -10.22 1.43
N GLU A 90 6.80 -11.38 2.08
CA GLU A 90 8.08 -11.86 2.63
C GLU A 90 9.12 -12.10 1.52
N SER A 91 8.68 -12.62 0.38
CA SER A 91 9.54 -12.81 -0.79
C SER A 91 10.00 -11.47 -1.38
N LEU A 92 9.09 -10.50 -1.49
CA LEU A 92 9.42 -9.13 -1.90
C LEU A 92 10.41 -8.50 -0.90
N GLN A 93 10.16 -8.62 0.40
CA GLN A 93 11.04 -8.12 1.46
C GLN A 93 12.45 -8.68 1.33
N ALA A 94 12.59 -10.01 1.22
CA ALA A 94 13.87 -10.68 1.08
C ALA A 94 14.63 -10.20 -0.17
N TYR A 95 13.92 -10.06 -1.29
CA TYR A 95 14.51 -9.54 -2.53
C TYR A 95 15.01 -8.10 -2.37
N LEU A 96 14.16 -7.20 -1.87
CA LEU A 96 14.50 -5.78 -1.69
C LEU A 96 15.66 -5.60 -0.71
N ASN A 97 15.67 -6.34 0.40
CA ASN A 97 16.78 -6.32 1.35
C ASN A 97 18.11 -6.75 0.71
N ARG A 98 18.08 -7.83 -0.08
CA ARG A 98 19.30 -8.31 -0.76
C ARG A 98 19.79 -7.31 -1.81
N ARG A 99 18.88 -6.68 -2.55
CA ARG A 99 19.21 -5.83 -3.71
C ARG A 99 19.57 -4.40 -3.32
N LEU A 100 18.90 -3.86 -2.29
CA LEU A 100 18.91 -2.45 -1.93
C LEU A 100 19.44 -2.19 -0.51
N PHE A 101 19.72 -3.23 0.28
CA PHE A 101 20.23 -3.13 1.65
C PHE A 101 19.35 -2.28 2.59
N LEU A 102 18.03 -2.31 2.38
CA LEU A 102 17.08 -1.47 3.12
C LEU A 102 16.86 -1.88 4.58
N GLY A 103 17.25 -3.10 4.99
CA GLY A 103 17.06 -3.57 6.36
C GLY A 103 15.60 -3.71 6.79
N LEU A 104 14.69 -3.92 5.85
CA LEU A 104 13.27 -4.15 6.10
C LEU A 104 13.12 -5.38 7.01
N PHE A 105 12.42 -5.22 8.12
CA PHE A 105 12.33 -6.19 9.20
C PHE A 105 10.92 -6.80 9.31
N SER A 106 9.88 -5.97 9.37
CA SER A 106 8.50 -6.42 9.48
C SER A 106 7.61 -5.78 8.41
N PHE A 107 6.48 -6.40 8.13
CA PHE A 107 5.46 -5.90 7.21
C PHE A 107 4.09 -5.98 7.89
N GLU A 108 3.40 -4.84 7.95
CA GLU A 108 2.02 -4.77 8.42
C GLU A 108 1.12 -4.37 7.24
N SER A 109 -0.05 -4.98 7.12
CA SER A 109 -0.98 -4.65 6.03
C SER A 109 -2.44 -4.88 6.41
N HIS A 110 -3.33 -4.19 5.73
CA HIS A 110 -4.76 -4.32 5.90
C HIS A 110 -5.47 -4.26 4.54
N PHE A 111 -6.59 -4.97 4.45
CA PHE A 111 -7.61 -4.68 3.44
C PHE A 111 -8.20 -3.30 3.71
N ALA A 112 -8.56 -2.58 2.65
CA ALA A 112 -9.25 -1.31 2.72
C ALA A 112 -10.42 -1.30 1.73
N HIS A 113 -11.59 -0.93 2.23
CA HIS A 113 -12.82 -0.73 1.46
C HIS A 113 -13.19 0.75 1.53
N TYR A 114 -13.32 1.36 0.35
CA TYR A 114 -13.83 2.70 0.15
C TYR A 114 -15.18 2.56 -0.54
N ALA A 115 -16.26 2.92 0.14
CA ALA A 115 -17.58 3.00 -0.47
C ALA A 115 -17.66 4.18 -1.44
N LYS A 116 -18.76 4.27 -2.19
CA LYS A 116 -19.01 5.41 -3.07
C LYS A 116 -18.91 6.74 -2.32
N GLY A 117 -18.03 7.63 -2.80
CA GLY A 117 -17.77 8.94 -2.23
C GLY A 117 -16.66 8.97 -1.18
N ASP A 118 -16.18 7.82 -0.72
CA ASP A 118 -15.10 7.77 0.27
C ASP A 118 -13.77 8.24 -0.30
N PHE A 119 -12.97 8.86 0.56
CA PHE A 119 -11.71 9.49 0.19
C PHE A 119 -10.67 9.36 1.30
N TYR A 120 -9.43 9.66 0.96
CA TYR A 120 -8.38 9.93 1.93
C TYR A 120 -7.60 11.15 1.44
N LYS A 121 -7.71 12.26 2.18
CA LYS A 121 -6.97 13.50 1.90
C LYS A 121 -5.47 13.30 1.86
N LYS A 122 -4.80 14.22 1.17
CA LYS A 122 -3.34 14.31 1.08
C LYS A 122 -2.64 14.15 2.43
N HIS A 123 -1.81 13.13 2.53
CA HIS A 123 -1.03 12.78 3.72
C HIS A 123 0.32 12.17 3.34
N LYS A 124 1.13 11.85 4.33
CA LYS A 124 2.31 10.99 4.22
C LYS A 124 2.14 9.80 5.16
N ASP A 125 2.70 8.66 4.77
CA ASP A 125 2.66 7.46 5.60
C ASP A 125 3.71 7.47 6.72
N ALA A 126 4.77 8.25 6.54
CA ALA A 126 5.78 8.49 7.54
C ALA A 126 6.28 9.94 7.49
N PHE A 127 6.64 10.46 8.66
CA PHE A 127 7.34 11.73 8.81
C PHE A 127 8.77 11.44 9.26
N LYS A 128 9.71 12.28 8.82
CA LYS A 128 11.14 12.12 9.11
C LYS A 128 11.38 11.99 10.61
N GLY A 129 12.07 10.93 11.01
CA GLY A 129 12.45 10.68 12.40
C GLY A 129 11.33 10.14 13.28
N GLU A 130 10.10 10.04 12.76
CA GLU A 130 8.95 9.50 13.48
C GLU A 130 8.48 8.17 12.88
N GLY A 131 9.10 7.67 11.80
CA GLY A 131 8.62 6.52 11.04
C GLY A 131 9.59 5.36 10.97
N ASN A 132 9.16 4.19 11.42
CA ASN A 132 9.83 2.93 11.07
C ASN A 132 9.50 2.52 9.65
N ARG A 133 8.45 3.09 9.03
CA ARG A 133 7.92 2.70 7.72
C ARG A 133 8.85 3.25 6.63
N VAL A 134 9.51 2.34 5.92
CA VAL A 134 10.46 2.67 4.84
C VAL A 134 9.75 2.69 3.49
N LEU A 135 8.95 1.66 3.22
CA LEU A 135 8.22 1.50 1.97
C LEU A 135 6.74 1.27 2.24
N SER A 136 5.91 1.98 1.50
CA SER A 136 4.47 1.75 1.39
C SER A 136 4.20 0.89 0.17
N VAL A 137 3.30 -0.09 0.32
CA VAL A 137 2.82 -0.98 -0.73
C VAL A 137 1.31 -0.86 -0.80
N VAL A 138 0.79 -0.59 -2.00
CA VAL A 138 -0.65 -0.59 -2.29
C VAL A 138 -0.92 -1.57 -3.42
N VAL A 139 -1.91 -2.44 -3.25
CA VAL A 139 -2.37 -3.38 -4.28
C VAL A 139 -3.86 -3.20 -4.51
N TYR A 140 -4.27 -3.16 -5.76
CA TYR A 140 -5.66 -2.93 -6.15
C TYR A 140 -6.37 -4.20 -6.61
N LEU A 141 -7.62 -4.37 -6.16
CA LEU A 141 -8.40 -5.58 -6.37
C LEU A 141 -9.66 -5.32 -7.22
N ASN A 142 -9.70 -4.23 -7.98
CA ASN A 142 -10.94 -3.79 -8.64
C ASN A 142 -11.00 -4.20 -10.10
N GLN A 143 -11.87 -5.16 -10.41
CA GLN A 143 -12.12 -5.60 -11.78
C GLN A 143 -12.85 -4.54 -12.60
N HIS A 144 -12.50 -4.45 -13.89
CA HIS A 144 -13.13 -3.56 -14.87
C HIS A 144 -13.18 -2.08 -14.43
N TRP A 145 -12.12 -1.59 -13.77
CA TRP A 145 -12.02 -0.18 -13.36
C TRP A 145 -11.68 0.72 -14.54
N SER A 146 -12.44 1.81 -14.69
CA SER A 146 -12.24 2.82 -15.73
C SER A 146 -11.93 4.19 -15.11
N ALA A 147 -11.48 5.14 -15.93
CA ALA A 147 -11.26 6.52 -15.47
C ALA A 147 -12.57 7.19 -15.01
N ASP A 148 -13.71 6.79 -15.56
CA ASP A 148 -15.02 7.36 -15.19
C ASP A 148 -15.46 6.96 -13.78
N ASP A 149 -14.91 5.89 -13.21
CA ASP A 149 -15.20 5.41 -11.86
C ASP A 149 -14.54 6.28 -10.76
N GLY A 150 -13.56 7.12 -11.10
CA GLY A 150 -12.77 7.89 -10.13
C GLY A 150 -11.91 7.00 -9.22
N GLY A 151 -11.71 7.40 -7.96
CA GLY A 151 -11.02 6.57 -6.97
C GLY A 151 -9.50 6.50 -7.10
N GLU A 152 -8.89 7.38 -7.90
CA GLU A 152 -7.45 7.34 -8.19
C GLU A 152 -6.62 7.62 -6.93
N LEU A 153 -5.48 6.92 -6.84
CA LEU A 153 -4.39 7.37 -5.98
C LEU A 153 -3.63 8.48 -6.72
N VAL A 154 -3.46 9.62 -6.06
CA VAL A 154 -2.63 10.72 -6.56
C VAL A 154 -1.37 10.78 -5.73
N ILE A 155 -0.22 10.58 -6.37
CA ILE A 155 1.11 10.70 -5.76
C ILE A 155 1.70 12.06 -6.15
N TYR A 156 2.23 12.78 -5.17
CA TYR A 156 2.84 14.09 -5.36
C TYR A 156 4.37 13.97 -5.35
N ASP A 157 4.98 14.02 -6.53
CA ASP A 157 6.42 14.02 -6.70
C ASP A 157 6.97 15.46 -6.73
N LYS A 158 7.59 15.87 -5.62
CA LYS A 158 8.19 17.20 -5.48
C LYS A 158 9.46 17.40 -6.30
N LYS A 159 10.07 16.33 -6.83
CA LYS A 159 11.28 16.41 -7.66
C LYS A 159 10.94 16.88 -9.08
N ILE A 160 9.67 16.74 -9.50
CA ILE A 160 9.18 17.19 -10.79
C ILE A 160 8.59 18.59 -10.63
N PRO A 161 9.15 19.64 -11.27
CA PRO A 161 8.61 20.98 -11.17
C PRO A 161 7.21 21.04 -11.77
N ALA A 162 6.26 21.61 -11.03
CA ALA A 162 5.01 22.06 -11.61
C ALA A 162 5.31 23.22 -12.58
N SER A 163 4.88 23.09 -13.84
CA SER A 163 4.92 24.23 -14.76
C SER A 163 3.67 25.09 -14.56
N ALA A 164 3.71 26.35 -14.99
CA ALA A 164 2.55 27.24 -14.93
C ALA A 164 1.33 26.76 -15.76
N VAL A 165 1.53 25.78 -16.65
CA VAL A 165 0.52 25.29 -17.61
C VAL A 165 0.07 23.86 -17.27
N VAL A 166 0.98 23.00 -16.80
CA VAL A 166 0.72 21.60 -16.44
C VAL A 166 1.41 21.26 -15.12
N ASP A 167 0.64 20.75 -14.17
CA ASP A 167 1.13 20.24 -12.89
C ASP A 167 1.64 18.80 -13.05
N ASN A 168 2.86 18.67 -13.58
CA ASN A 168 3.54 17.38 -13.76
C ASN A 168 3.97 16.74 -12.43
N SER A 169 3.79 17.42 -11.29
CA SER A 169 4.13 16.87 -9.97
C SER A 169 3.12 15.83 -9.49
N LYS A 170 1.99 15.65 -10.19
CA LYS A 170 0.92 14.72 -9.83
C LYS A 170 0.92 13.50 -10.74
N ILE A 171 1.09 12.33 -10.12
CA ILE A 171 0.98 11.04 -10.78
C ILE A 171 -0.35 10.42 -10.35
N LYS A 172 -1.25 10.16 -11.31
CA LYS A 172 -2.53 9.51 -11.05
C LYS A 172 -2.44 8.03 -11.38
N VAL A 173 -2.83 7.18 -10.43
CA VAL A 173 -2.90 5.73 -10.60
C VAL A 173 -4.35 5.28 -10.49
N LEU A 174 -4.85 4.66 -11.57
CA LEU A 174 -6.15 3.98 -11.54
C LEU A 174 -6.05 2.75 -10.64
N PRO A 175 -7.04 2.51 -9.76
CA PRO A 175 -7.02 1.37 -8.85
C PRO A 175 -7.44 0.06 -9.57
N SER A 176 -6.85 -0.24 -10.71
CA SER A 176 -7.21 -1.39 -11.57
C SER A 176 -6.67 -2.71 -11.01
N PHE A 177 -7.43 -3.79 -11.19
CA PHE A 177 -7.12 -5.15 -10.74
C PHE A 177 -5.65 -5.57 -10.94
N GLY A 178 -5.01 -6.07 -9.88
CA GLY A 178 -3.64 -6.57 -9.89
C GLY A 178 -2.57 -5.48 -9.97
N THR A 179 -2.94 -4.19 -9.99
CA THR A 179 -1.97 -3.10 -10.02
C THR A 179 -1.28 -2.95 -8.66
N ILE A 180 0.05 -2.90 -8.68
CA ILE A 180 0.91 -2.71 -7.50
C ILE A 180 1.52 -1.32 -7.56
N VAL A 181 1.49 -0.60 -6.44
CA VAL A 181 2.20 0.66 -6.23
C VAL A 181 3.11 0.49 -5.03
N VAL A 182 4.40 0.83 -5.18
CA VAL A 182 5.37 0.84 -4.08
C VAL A 182 6.05 2.20 -4.04
N PHE A 183 6.20 2.82 -2.88
CA PHE A 183 6.89 4.12 -2.77
C PHE A 183 7.54 4.32 -1.41
N LEU A 184 8.57 5.18 -1.36
CA LEU A 184 9.22 5.59 -0.12
C LEU A 184 8.23 6.35 0.78
N SER A 185 7.92 5.78 1.95
CA SER A 185 6.83 6.26 2.82
C SER A 185 7.02 7.70 3.31
N GLU A 186 8.27 8.14 3.49
CA GLU A 186 8.60 9.48 3.95
C GLU A 186 8.65 10.53 2.82
N GLU A 187 8.83 10.10 1.57
CA GLU A 187 9.12 11.03 0.46
C GLU A 187 7.85 11.54 -0.20
N PHE A 188 6.85 10.66 -0.41
CA PHE A 188 5.74 10.91 -1.34
C PHE A 188 4.42 11.19 -0.61
N PRO A 189 4.00 12.47 -0.48
CA PRO A 189 2.63 12.76 -0.13
C PRO A 189 1.68 12.16 -1.17
N HIS A 190 0.55 11.66 -0.72
CA HIS A 190 -0.44 11.07 -1.61
C HIS A 190 -1.85 11.19 -1.05
N GLU A 191 -2.84 11.07 -1.91
CA GLU A 191 -4.26 11.09 -1.54
C GLU A 191 -5.06 10.09 -2.39
N VAL A 192 -6.21 9.67 -1.88
CA VAL A 192 -7.19 8.86 -2.59
C VAL A 192 -8.38 9.74 -2.92
N LEU A 193 -8.65 9.93 -4.21
CA LEU A 193 -9.81 10.68 -4.68
C LEU A 193 -11.11 9.89 -4.43
N PRO A 194 -12.26 10.58 -4.33
CA PRO A 194 -13.56 9.92 -4.22
C PRO A 194 -13.82 8.93 -5.37
N ALA A 195 -14.21 7.71 -5.02
CA ALA A 195 -14.66 6.71 -5.97
C ALA A 195 -16.18 6.78 -6.19
N LYS A 196 -16.66 6.39 -7.38
CA LYS A 196 -18.10 6.36 -7.71
C LYS A 196 -18.76 5.00 -7.46
N ARG A 197 -17.97 3.99 -7.11
CA ARG A 197 -18.37 2.63 -6.73
C ARG A 197 -17.38 2.06 -5.70
N ASP A 198 -17.69 0.89 -5.14
CA ASP A 198 -16.83 0.23 -4.15
C ASP A 198 -15.41 0.01 -4.68
N ARG A 199 -14.43 0.49 -3.93
CA ARG A 199 -13.01 0.41 -4.22
C ARG A 199 -12.30 -0.38 -3.12
N TYR A 200 -11.71 -1.48 -3.53
CA TYR A 200 -10.97 -2.43 -2.71
C TYR A 200 -9.47 -2.32 -2.99
N SER A 201 -8.70 -2.33 -1.91
CA SER A 201 -7.24 -2.35 -1.97
C SER A 201 -6.65 -3.05 -0.75
N ILE A 202 -5.38 -3.42 -0.85
CA ILE A 202 -4.54 -3.70 0.31
C ILE A 202 -3.55 -2.55 0.44
N ALA A 203 -3.40 -2.01 1.65
CA ALA A 203 -2.33 -1.09 1.99
C ALA A 203 -1.43 -1.75 3.03
N GLY A 204 -0.12 -1.59 2.90
CA GLY A 204 0.84 -2.13 3.84
C GLY A 204 2.16 -1.38 3.85
N TRP A 205 2.95 -1.60 4.90
CA TRP A 205 4.18 -0.88 5.14
C TRP A 205 5.28 -1.80 5.64
N PHE A 206 6.44 -1.75 4.95
CA PHE A 206 7.67 -2.37 5.45
C PHE A 206 8.33 -1.46 6.46
N ARG A 207 8.78 -2.05 7.58
CA ARG A 207 9.36 -1.33 8.70
C ARG A 207 10.78 -1.77 9.04
N LEU A 208 11.60 -0.88 9.59
CA LEU A 208 12.85 -1.24 10.26
C LEU A 208 12.60 -1.86 11.65
N ASN A 209 13.61 -2.57 12.17
CA ASN A 209 13.60 -3.05 13.54
C ASN A 209 13.90 -1.90 14.51
N ASN A 210 13.02 -1.67 15.48
CA ASN A 210 13.15 -0.60 16.47
C ASN A 210 13.91 -0.96 17.74
N SER A 211 14.41 -2.19 17.88
CA SER A 211 15.11 -2.61 19.10
C SER A 211 16.43 -1.88 19.38
N ILE A 212 16.82 -0.87 18.58
CA ILE A 212 18.02 -0.07 18.79
C ILE A 212 17.79 1.01 19.88
N ASP A 213 16.53 1.38 20.16
CA ASP A 213 16.16 2.31 21.25
C ASP A 213 15.42 1.59 22.39
N ASN A 214 16.05 0.57 23.01
CA ASN A 214 15.77 0.02 24.36
C ASN A 214 14.30 -0.14 24.83
N ASN A 215 13.32 -0.16 23.94
CA ASN A 215 11.92 -0.38 24.25
C ASN A 215 11.48 -1.57 23.41
N ILE A 216 11.47 -2.72 24.06
CA ILE A 216 10.96 -3.97 23.51
C ILE A 216 9.47 -3.74 23.25
N ASP A 217 9.07 -3.74 21.98
CA ASP A 217 7.65 -3.89 21.62
C ASP A 217 7.15 -5.17 22.30
N PRO A 218 6.09 -5.12 23.12
CA PRO A 218 5.61 -6.34 23.76
C PRO A 218 5.13 -7.32 22.68
N PRO A 219 5.46 -8.61 22.80
CA PRO A 219 4.86 -9.62 21.93
C PRO A 219 3.36 -9.66 22.16
N ASN A 220 2.61 -9.84 21.06
CA ASN A 220 1.16 -10.04 21.05
C ASN A 220 0.69 -11.12 22.03
#